data_AF-A0A357KVH9-F1
#
_entry.id   AF-A0A357KVH9-F1
#
_cell.length_a   1.000
_cell.length_b   1.000
_cell.length_c   1.000
_cell.angle_alpha   90.00
_cell.angle_beta   90.00
_cell.angle_gamma   90.00
#
_symmetry.space_group_name_H-M   'P 1'
#
loop_
_entity.id
_entity.type
_entity.pdbx_description
1 polymer ?
#
loop_
_entity_poly.entity_id
_entity_poly.type
_entity_poly.pdbx_seq_one_letter_code
_entity_poly.pdbx_strand_id
1 'polypeptide(L)'
;SGGASGGGSGGARLERSVALALASLSDDPYEQRWLLLLGDAHDGREQGGLPDPDALGAAEALGAFRAGDAERLRRLLARSGVSAALGGLAHRVPGLAPLVARMGEVAPCPSCRGRLLVREKPGLNEPLTLCPICGGNPGPALSPEELLVTLRAEDLLLSPPHEGWASQVLLDAGAPVPEGQAMDFARHFRVDPTKVRFVPAADADDPLAGEWTRPPEPGAE
;
A
#
# COMPACT_ATOMS: atom_id res chain seq x y z
N SER A 1 12.63 25.56 -35.40
CA SER A 1 11.49 24.75 -35.87
C SER A 1 11.47 23.45 -35.09
N GLY A 2 10.85 23.44 -33.91
CA GLY A 2 10.71 22.24 -33.07
C GLY A 2 9.23 21.93 -32.93
N GLY A 3 8.78 20.84 -33.55
CA GLY A 3 7.40 20.36 -33.44
C GLY A 3 7.26 19.50 -32.20
N ALA A 4 6.44 19.95 -31.23
CA ALA A 4 6.06 19.16 -30.08
C ALA A 4 5.02 18.09 -30.51
N SER A 5 5.40 16.82 -30.36
CA SER A 5 4.51 15.67 -30.48
C SER A 5 3.68 15.55 -29.20
N GLY A 6 2.44 16.08 -29.21
CA GLY A 6 1.47 16.01 -28.11
C GLY A 6 0.39 14.93 -28.27
N GLY A 7 0.66 13.85 -28.99
CA GLY A 7 -0.37 12.88 -29.43
C GLY A 7 -0.62 11.64 -28.56
N GLY A 8 0.03 11.49 -27.41
CA GLY A 8 0.09 10.19 -26.70
C GLY A 8 -0.97 9.90 -25.63
N SER A 9 -1.66 10.90 -25.06
CA SER A 9 -2.46 10.66 -23.84
C SER A 9 -3.91 10.21 -24.07
N GLY A 10 -4.42 10.32 -25.30
CA GLY A 10 -5.82 9.96 -25.62
C GLY A 10 -6.08 8.45 -25.70
N GLY A 11 -5.14 7.68 -26.25
CA GLY A 11 -5.27 6.22 -26.41
C GLY A 11 -5.27 5.48 -25.07
N ALA A 12 -4.33 5.82 -24.20
CA ALA A 12 -4.18 5.24 -22.85
C ALA A 12 -5.45 5.37 -22.00
N ARG A 13 -6.15 6.52 -22.07
CA ARG A 13 -7.41 6.75 -21.34
C ARG A 13 -8.56 5.88 -21.86
N LEU A 14 -8.61 5.63 -23.16
CA LEU A 14 -9.63 4.78 -23.76
C LEU A 14 -9.39 3.31 -23.43
N GLU A 15 -8.14 2.85 -23.53
CA GLU A 15 -7.73 1.47 -23.18
C GLU A 15 -8.09 1.13 -21.73
N ARG A 16 -7.81 2.03 -20.79
CA ARG A 16 -8.23 1.87 -19.38
C ARG A 16 -9.74 1.80 -19.22
N SER A 17 -10.47 2.72 -19.85
CA SER A 17 -11.93 2.77 -19.75
C SER A 17 -12.59 1.49 -20.30
N VAL A 18 -12.04 0.97 -21.41
CA VAL A 18 -12.47 -0.31 -21.99
C VAL A 18 -12.18 -1.47 -21.05
N ALA A 19 -10.98 -1.53 -20.46
CA ALA A 19 -10.63 -2.60 -19.53
C ALA A 19 -11.55 -2.61 -18.28
N LEU A 20 -11.84 -1.44 -17.71
CA LEU A 20 -12.77 -1.31 -16.58
C LEU A 20 -14.21 -1.68 -16.95
N ALA A 21 -14.68 -1.28 -18.14
CA ALA A 21 -16.01 -1.63 -18.64
C ALA A 21 -16.15 -3.14 -18.92
N LEU A 22 -15.11 -3.77 -19.44
CA LEU A 22 -15.11 -5.23 -19.63
C LEU A 22 -15.07 -5.95 -18.26
N ALA A 23 -14.31 -5.43 -17.28
CA ALA A 23 -14.25 -6.00 -15.95
C ALA A 23 -15.61 -5.97 -15.23
N SER A 24 -16.44 -4.94 -15.45
CA SER A 24 -17.79 -4.87 -14.86
C SER A 24 -18.82 -5.76 -15.55
N LEU A 25 -18.52 -6.26 -16.75
CA LEU A 25 -19.38 -7.15 -17.53
C LEU A 25 -18.98 -8.63 -17.42
N SER A 26 -17.79 -8.94 -16.89
CA SER A 26 -17.33 -10.31 -16.73
C SER A 26 -17.92 -10.96 -15.47
N ASP A 27 -18.49 -12.15 -15.63
CA ASP A 27 -18.94 -13.01 -14.53
C ASP A 27 -17.81 -13.89 -13.96
N ASP A 28 -16.64 -13.92 -14.59
CA ASP A 28 -15.47 -14.68 -14.14
C ASP A 28 -14.57 -13.81 -13.22
N PRO A 29 -14.41 -14.17 -11.93
CA PRO A 29 -13.58 -13.41 -11.00
C PRO A 29 -12.09 -13.40 -11.34
N TYR A 30 -11.60 -14.33 -12.16
CA TYR A 30 -10.22 -14.30 -12.66
C TYR A 30 -10.07 -13.28 -13.79
N GLU A 31 -10.94 -13.32 -14.78
CA GLU A 31 -10.97 -12.37 -15.90
C GLU A 31 -11.22 -10.94 -15.39
N GLN A 32 -12.14 -10.76 -14.45
CA GLN A 32 -12.40 -9.47 -13.80
C GLN A 32 -11.12 -8.89 -13.17
N ARG A 33 -10.37 -9.69 -12.41
CA ARG A 33 -9.09 -9.25 -11.81
C ARG A 33 -8.05 -8.92 -12.86
N TRP A 34 -7.94 -9.73 -13.91
CA TRP A 34 -7.00 -9.49 -15.00
C TRP A 34 -7.31 -8.20 -15.76
N LEU A 35 -8.58 -7.93 -16.06
CA LEU A 35 -9.03 -6.72 -16.74
C LEU A 35 -8.81 -5.45 -15.88
N LEU A 36 -9.02 -5.53 -14.56
CA LEU A 36 -8.69 -4.43 -13.65
C LEU A 36 -7.19 -4.13 -13.64
N LEU A 37 -6.34 -5.16 -13.58
CA LEU A 37 -4.88 -5.02 -13.65
C LEU A 37 -4.43 -4.43 -14.99
N LEU A 38 -5.05 -4.85 -16.09
CA LEU A 38 -4.78 -4.32 -17.42
C LEU A 38 -5.13 -2.83 -17.48
N GLY A 39 -6.29 -2.44 -16.95
CA GLY A 39 -6.70 -1.03 -16.89
C GLY A 39 -5.73 -0.14 -16.11
N ASP A 40 -5.19 -0.63 -15.00
CA ASP A 40 -4.18 0.08 -14.23
C ASP A 40 -2.83 0.17 -14.97
N ALA A 41 -2.42 -0.87 -15.70
CA ALA A 41 -1.20 -0.85 -16.51
C ALA A 41 -1.27 0.20 -17.66
N HIS A 42 -2.46 0.45 -18.21
CA HIS A 42 -2.68 1.43 -19.28
C HIS A 42 -2.87 2.87 -18.78
N ASP A 43 -3.02 3.13 -17.48
CA ASP A 43 -3.30 4.50 -16.99
C ASP A 43 -2.16 5.47 -17.28
N GLY A 44 -0.95 4.98 -17.61
CA GLY A 44 0.16 5.80 -18.11
C GLY A 44 0.59 6.93 -17.17
N ARG A 45 0.02 7.02 -15.97
CA ARG A 45 0.53 7.83 -14.86
C ARG A 45 1.92 7.27 -14.62
N GLU A 46 2.93 8.10 -14.88
CA GLU A 46 4.33 7.73 -14.78
C GLU A 46 4.55 6.87 -13.52
N GLN A 47 4.72 5.58 -13.77
CA GLN A 47 5.17 4.66 -12.74
C GLN A 47 6.53 5.17 -12.30
N GLY A 48 6.66 5.45 -11.01
CA GLY A 48 7.95 5.46 -10.35
C GLY A 48 8.65 6.80 -10.29
N GLY A 49 8.04 7.77 -9.60
CA GLY A 49 8.89 8.50 -8.66
C GLY A 49 9.60 7.47 -7.78
N LEU A 50 10.93 7.57 -7.63
CA LEU A 50 11.65 6.69 -6.71
C LEU A 50 10.91 6.72 -5.36
N PRO A 51 10.65 5.56 -4.74
CA PRO A 51 9.98 5.54 -3.45
C PRO A 51 10.75 6.43 -2.48
N ASP A 52 10.01 7.15 -1.63
CA ASP A 52 10.59 7.98 -0.59
C ASP A 52 11.70 7.18 0.12
N PRO A 53 12.96 7.69 0.16
CA PRO A 53 14.09 6.95 0.72
C PRO A 53 13.89 6.56 2.19
N ASP A 54 13.01 7.25 2.91
CA ASP A 54 12.63 6.86 4.28
C ASP A 54 11.54 5.78 4.29
N ALA A 55 10.60 5.78 3.34
CA ALA A 55 9.64 4.69 3.16
C ALA A 55 10.34 3.39 2.74
N LEU A 56 11.28 3.47 1.80
CA LEU A 56 12.14 2.35 1.42
C LEU A 56 12.95 1.85 2.63
N GLY A 57 13.55 2.78 3.40
CA GLY A 57 14.27 2.42 4.62
C GLY A 57 13.40 1.75 5.68
N ALA A 58 12.13 2.14 5.80
CA ALA A 58 11.15 1.50 6.69
C ALA A 58 10.77 0.09 6.21
N ALA A 59 10.61 -0.12 4.90
CA ALA A 59 10.37 -1.45 4.35
C ALA A 59 11.59 -2.36 4.56
N GLU A 60 12.81 -1.84 4.37
CA GLU A 60 14.03 -2.57 4.69
C GLU A 60 14.13 -2.91 6.18
N ALA A 61 13.64 -2.04 7.07
CA ALA A 61 13.64 -2.30 8.51
C ALA A 61 12.69 -3.45 8.87
N LEU A 62 11.49 -3.51 8.26
CA LEU A 62 10.57 -4.64 8.38
C LEU A 62 11.22 -5.96 7.91
N GLY A 63 11.90 -5.93 6.76
CA GLY A 63 12.66 -7.07 6.26
C GLY A 63 13.81 -7.49 7.19
N ALA A 64 14.59 -6.53 7.71
CA ALA A 64 15.69 -6.80 8.64
C ALA A 64 15.19 -7.37 9.97
N PHE A 65 14.03 -6.90 10.46
CA PHE A 65 13.35 -7.45 11.63
C PHE A 65 12.99 -8.92 11.41
N ARG A 66 12.30 -9.25 10.31
CA ARG A 66 11.97 -10.64 9.97
C ARG A 66 13.19 -11.53 9.79
N ALA A 67 14.27 -10.98 9.21
CA ALA A 67 15.51 -11.71 9.00
C ALA A 67 16.36 -11.86 10.27
N GLY A 68 16.05 -11.14 11.36
CA GLY A 68 16.87 -11.12 12.57
C GLY A 68 18.21 -10.40 12.41
N ASP A 69 18.33 -9.50 11.43
CA ASP A 69 19.52 -8.67 11.24
C ASP A 69 19.45 -7.44 12.15
N ALA A 70 19.69 -7.68 13.45
CA ALA A 70 19.59 -6.66 14.49
C ALA A 70 20.50 -5.44 14.23
N GLU A 71 21.64 -5.67 13.59
CA GLU A 71 22.63 -4.62 13.33
C GLU A 71 22.18 -3.72 12.18
N ARG A 72 21.69 -4.29 11.07
CA ARG A 72 21.05 -3.50 10.00
C ARG A 72 19.79 -2.81 10.50
N LEU A 73 18.95 -3.50 11.26
CA LEU A 73 17.71 -2.96 11.82
C LEU A 73 18.00 -1.71 12.67
N ARG A 74 18.96 -1.77 13.60
CA ARG A 74 19.34 -0.61 14.43
C ARG A 74 19.83 0.57 13.61
N ARG A 75 20.67 0.34 12.59
CA ARG A 75 21.13 1.41 11.69
C ARG A 75 19.97 2.08 10.95
N LEU A 76 19.00 1.30 10.50
CA LEU A 76 17.80 1.83 9.83
C LEU A 76 16.94 2.63 10.81
N LEU A 77 16.64 2.09 11.99
CA LEU A 77 15.83 2.77 13.01
C LEU A 77 16.50 4.03 13.59
N ALA A 78 17.84 4.10 13.58
CA ALA A 78 18.57 5.31 13.97
C ALA A 78 18.31 6.51 13.06
N ARG A 79 17.78 6.28 11.84
CA ARG A 79 17.31 7.36 10.95
C ARG A 79 15.93 7.80 11.42
N SER A 80 15.79 9.07 11.80
CA SER A 80 14.53 9.63 12.29
C SER A 80 13.39 9.51 11.27
N GLY A 81 13.68 9.70 9.98
CA GLY A 81 12.71 9.55 8.89
C GLY A 81 12.13 8.14 8.79
N VAL A 82 12.97 7.10 8.91
CA VAL A 82 12.54 5.70 8.91
C VAL A 82 11.64 5.41 10.12
N SER A 83 12.04 5.85 11.31
CA SER A 83 11.22 5.69 12.52
C SER A 83 9.89 6.45 12.43
N ALA A 84 9.88 7.65 11.85
CA ALA A 84 8.66 8.42 11.62
C ALA A 84 7.73 7.76 10.59
N ALA A 85 8.28 7.20 9.50
CA ALA A 85 7.52 6.46 8.50
C ALA A 85 6.84 5.22 9.10
N LEU A 86 7.58 4.42 9.90
CA LEU A 86 7.03 3.28 10.64
C LEU A 86 5.95 3.70 11.64
N GLY A 87 6.18 4.79 12.39
CA GLY A 87 5.20 5.32 13.35
C GLY A 87 3.90 5.80 12.66
N GLY A 88 4.02 6.55 11.57
CA GLY A 88 2.87 7.00 10.79
C GLY A 88 2.10 5.85 10.14
N LEU A 89 2.80 4.79 9.74
CA LEU A 89 2.17 3.58 9.22
C LEU A 89 1.51 2.74 10.31
N ALA A 90 2.07 2.69 11.51
CA ALA A 90 1.52 1.95 12.64
C ALA A 90 0.12 2.44 13.06
N HIS A 91 -0.21 3.70 12.79
CA HIS A 91 -1.56 4.24 12.97
C HIS A 91 -2.56 3.78 11.89
N ARG A 92 -2.06 3.41 10.71
CA ARG A 92 -2.88 3.03 9.53
C ARG A 92 -3.06 1.52 9.40
N VAL A 93 -2.10 0.73 9.86
CA VAL A 93 -2.10 -0.74 9.76
C VAL A 93 -2.36 -1.35 11.14
N PRO A 94 -3.56 -1.89 11.39
CA PRO A 94 -3.88 -2.57 12.65
C PRO A 94 -2.88 -3.70 12.94
N GLY A 95 -2.37 -3.74 14.17
CA GLY A 95 -1.41 -4.76 14.62
C GLY A 95 0.06 -4.42 14.33
N LEU A 96 0.37 -3.36 13.57
CA LEU A 96 1.77 -3.01 13.28
C LEU A 96 2.49 -2.34 14.46
N ALA A 97 1.79 -1.52 15.25
CA ALA A 97 2.36 -0.84 16.42
C ALA A 97 3.10 -1.76 17.40
N PRO A 98 2.54 -2.90 17.87
CA PRO A 98 3.27 -3.82 18.75
C PRO A 98 4.50 -4.46 18.07
N LEU A 99 4.46 -4.69 16.76
CA LEU A 99 5.62 -5.19 16.01
C LEU A 99 6.73 -4.15 15.94
N VAL A 100 6.41 -2.87 15.69
CA VAL A 100 7.37 -1.77 15.69
C VAL A 100 8.02 -1.61 17.07
N ALA A 101 7.25 -1.75 18.16
CA ALA A 101 7.82 -1.74 19.51
C ALA A 101 8.84 -2.88 19.71
N ARG A 102 8.51 -4.11 19.28
CA ARG A 102 9.41 -5.28 19.36
C ARG A 102 10.69 -5.11 18.55
N MET A 103 10.70 -4.29 17.47
CA MET A 103 11.91 -4.07 16.67
C MET A 103 13.07 -3.48 17.49
N GLY A 104 12.77 -2.61 18.46
CA GLY A 104 13.78 -2.01 19.35
C GLY A 104 14.43 -3.02 20.30
N GLU A 105 13.78 -4.16 20.52
CA GLU A 105 14.20 -5.19 21.48
C GLU A 105 14.98 -6.33 20.82
N VAL A 106 15.10 -6.33 19.48
CA VAL A 106 15.78 -7.42 18.76
C VAL A 106 17.27 -7.45 19.11
N ALA A 107 17.67 -8.56 19.74
CA ALA A 107 19.06 -8.89 19.99
C ALA A 107 19.62 -9.74 18.83
N PRO A 108 20.89 -9.55 18.42
CA PRO A 108 21.52 -10.41 17.45
C PRO A 108 21.66 -11.82 18.00
N CYS A 109 21.56 -12.84 17.13
CA CYS A 109 21.86 -14.22 17.52
C CYS A 109 23.27 -14.29 18.15
N PRO A 110 23.42 -14.87 19.36
CA PRO A 110 24.69 -14.87 20.08
C PRO A 110 25.79 -15.67 19.37
N SER A 111 25.41 -16.60 18.50
CA SER A 111 26.33 -17.44 17.73
C SER A 111 26.68 -16.83 16.37
N CYS A 112 25.71 -16.67 15.46
CA CYS A 112 25.99 -16.22 14.09
C CYS A 112 25.94 -14.70 13.90
N ARG A 113 25.39 -13.94 14.85
CA ARG A 113 25.20 -12.48 14.77
C ARG A 113 24.55 -12.02 13.46
N GLY A 114 23.55 -12.77 12.98
CA GLY A 114 22.81 -12.48 11.74
C GLY A 114 23.45 -13.03 10.46
N ARG A 115 24.60 -13.71 10.53
CA ARG A 115 25.29 -14.26 9.32
C ARG A 115 24.67 -15.54 8.77
N LEU A 116 23.71 -16.14 9.48
CA LEU A 116 22.99 -17.39 9.18
C LEU A 116 23.86 -18.67 9.17
N LEU A 117 25.10 -18.56 8.71
CA LEU A 117 26.08 -19.63 8.60
C LEU A 117 27.23 -19.42 9.60
N VAL A 118 27.72 -20.52 10.16
CA VAL A 118 28.89 -20.57 11.03
C VAL A 118 29.90 -21.57 10.48
N ARG A 119 31.17 -21.41 10.85
CA ARG A 119 32.20 -22.44 10.62
C ARG A 119 32.23 -23.33 11.86
N GLU A 120 32.21 -24.64 11.67
CA GLU A 120 32.24 -25.60 12.80
C GLU A 120 33.58 -25.54 13.55
N LYS A 121 34.70 -25.32 12.85
CA LYS A 121 36.00 -25.09 13.46
C LYS A 121 36.77 -23.98 12.70
N PRO A 122 37.75 -23.34 13.36
CA PRO A 122 38.57 -22.33 12.72
C PRO A 122 39.53 -22.97 11.72
N GLY A 123 39.17 -22.93 10.43
CA GLY A 123 40.00 -23.37 9.30
C GLY A 123 39.63 -22.66 8.00
N LEU A 124 40.56 -22.61 7.04
CA LEU A 124 40.37 -21.88 5.77
C LEU A 124 39.42 -22.59 4.78
N ASN A 125 39.21 -23.91 4.94
CA ASN A 125 38.46 -24.76 3.99
C ASN A 125 37.36 -25.59 4.65
N GLU A 126 36.89 -25.18 5.82
CA GLU A 126 35.83 -25.93 6.49
C GLU A 126 34.44 -25.62 5.92
N PRO A 127 33.55 -26.62 5.86
CA PRO A 127 32.19 -26.43 5.38
C PRO A 127 31.47 -25.40 6.26
N LEU A 128 30.71 -24.51 5.62
CA LEU A 128 29.77 -23.63 6.29
C LEU A 128 28.52 -24.44 6.65
N THR A 129 28.10 -24.38 7.91
CA THR A 129 26.86 -25.00 8.36
C THR A 129 25.88 -23.94 8.86
N LEU A 130 24.58 -24.26 8.83
CA LEU A 130 23.57 -23.39 9.42
C LEU A 130 23.87 -23.20 10.90
N CYS A 131 23.66 -21.98 11.40
CA CYS A 131 23.85 -21.68 12.80
C CYS A 131 23.01 -22.63 13.67
N PRO A 132 23.62 -23.41 14.59
CA PRO A 132 22.89 -24.39 15.39
C PRO A 132 21.97 -23.76 16.43
N ILE A 133 22.16 -22.47 16.74
CA ILE A 133 21.35 -21.74 17.71
C ILE A 133 20.05 -21.20 17.10
N CYS A 134 20.12 -20.62 15.90
CA CYS A 134 18.93 -20.03 15.25
C CYS A 134 18.40 -20.84 14.07
N GLY A 135 19.05 -21.93 13.68
CA GLY A 135 18.63 -22.75 12.53
C GLY A 135 18.62 -21.99 11.20
N GLY A 136 19.37 -20.90 11.08
CA GLY A 136 19.33 -20.02 9.90
C GLY A 136 18.19 -19.00 9.89
N ASN A 137 17.39 -18.90 10.95
CA ASN A 137 16.36 -17.88 11.11
C ASN A 137 16.53 -17.14 12.46
N PRO A 138 17.42 -16.14 12.55
CA PRO A 138 17.63 -15.40 13.78
C PRO A 138 16.54 -14.36 14.06
N GLY A 139 15.55 -14.24 13.17
CA GLY A 139 14.39 -13.37 13.35
C GLY A 139 13.47 -13.84 14.46
N PRO A 140 12.56 -12.97 14.92
CA PRO A 140 11.52 -13.39 15.85
C PRO A 140 10.60 -14.42 15.19
N ALA A 141 10.05 -15.33 15.98
CA ALA A 141 8.90 -16.11 15.54
C ALA A 141 7.71 -15.17 15.35
N LEU A 142 7.20 -15.11 14.12
CA LEU A 142 6.00 -14.36 13.77
C LEU A 142 4.86 -15.34 13.55
N SER A 143 3.67 -15.00 14.06
CA SER A 143 2.45 -15.70 13.65
C SER A 143 2.13 -15.40 12.18
N PRO A 144 1.29 -16.22 11.51
CA PRO A 144 0.83 -15.93 10.16
C PRO A 144 0.20 -14.53 10.03
N GLU A 145 -0.56 -14.10 11.05
CA GLU A 145 -1.21 -12.80 11.10
C GLU A 145 -0.18 -11.67 11.24
N GLU A 146 0.83 -11.83 12.11
CA GLU A 146 1.92 -10.86 12.24
C GLU A 146 2.73 -10.73 10.94
N LEU A 147 3.00 -11.85 10.26
CA LEU A 147 3.66 -11.84 8.96
C LEU A 147 2.83 -11.07 7.93
N LEU A 148 1.52 -11.33 7.84
CA LEU A 148 0.63 -10.59 6.96
C LEU A 148 0.60 -9.09 7.26
N VAL A 149 0.61 -8.70 8.54
CA VAL A 149 0.72 -7.28 8.95
C VAL A 149 2.01 -6.66 8.43
N THR A 150 3.16 -7.34 8.56
CA THR A 150 4.43 -6.81 8.03
C THR A 150 4.43 -6.69 6.51
N LEU A 151 3.85 -7.66 5.79
CA LEU A 151 3.79 -7.63 4.33
C LEU A 151 2.86 -6.52 3.82
N ARG A 152 1.70 -6.31 4.45
CA ARG A 152 0.81 -5.18 4.15
C ARG A 152 1.49 -3.83 4.42
N ALA A 153 2.25 -3.75 5.51
CA ALA A 153 3.02 -2.56 5.84
C ALA A 153 4.09 -2.27 4.78
N GLU A 154 4.84 -3.29 4.34
CA GLU A 154 5.83 -3.15 3.27
C GLU A 154 5.19 -2.75 1.94
N ASP A 155 4.06 -3.36 1.59
CA ASP A 155 3.29 -3.00 0.40
C ASP A 155 2.91 -1.51 0.43
N LEU A 156 2.34 -1.02 1.53
CA LEU A 156 1.98 0.41 1.67
C LEU A 156 3.17 1.37 1.68
N LEU A 157 4.38 0.90 1.97
CA LEU A 157 5.61 1.73 1.95
C LEU A 157 6.26 1.76 0.57
N LEU A 158 6.19 0.65 -0.16
CA LEU A 158 6.85 0.47 -1.44
C LEU A 158 5.95 0.79 -2.62
N SER A 159 4.64 0.60 -2.45
CA SER A 159 3.67 0.95 -3.46
C SER A 159 3.59 2.48 -3.52
N PRO A 160 3.77 3.09 -4.71
CA PRO A 160 3.47 4.50 -4.87
C PRO A 160 2.03 4.72 -4.41
N PRO A 161 1.68 5.89 -3.84
CA PRO A 161 0.30 6.17 -3.47
C PRO A 161 -0.58 5.91 -4.68
N HIS A 162 -1.30 4.79 -4.66
CA HIS A 162 -2.20 4.42 -5.73
C HIS A 162 -3.39 5.38 -5.62
N GLU A 163 -3.31 6.51 -6.30
CA GLU A 163 -4.41 7.47 -6.38
C GLU A 163 -5.60 6.94 -7.20
N GLY A 164 -5.57 5.67 -7.62
CA GLY A 164 -6.62 5.02 -8.40
C GLY A 164 -7.50 4.12 -7.53
N TRP A 165 -8.82 4.35 -7.57
CA TRP A 165 -9.84 3.50 -6.93
C TRP A 165 -9.73 2.01 -7.30
N ALA A 166 -9.26 1.68 -8.51
CA ALA A 166 -9.16 0.30 -8.99
C ALA A 166 -8.11 -0.54 -8.23
N SER A 167 -6.98 0.07 -7.85
CA SER A 167 -5.93 -0.63 -7.10
C SER A 167 -6.39 -0.96 -5.67
N GLN A 168 -7.20 -0.07 -5.07
CA GLN A 168 -7.79 -0.33 -3.76
C GLN A 168 -8.83 -1.46 -3.79
N VAL A 169 -9.64 -1.53 -4.86
CA VAL A 169 -10.54 -2.66 -5.10
C VAL A 169 -9.77 -3.98 -5.24
N LEU A 170 -8.59 -3.98 -5.88
CA LEU A 170 -7.78 -5.19 -6.02
C LEU A 170 -7.13 -5.64 -4.70
N LEU A 171 -6.57 -4.71 -3.93
CA LEU A 171 -5.87 -5.01 -2.66
C LEU A 171 -6.83 -5.47 -1.56
N ASP A 172 -8.00 -4.86 -1.47
CA ASP A 172 -9.02 -5.22 -0.49
C ASP A 172 -9.93 -6.36 -0.99
N ALA A 173 -9.63 -6.97 -2.15
CA ALA A 173 -10.47 -7.99 -2.81
C ALA A 173 -11.92 -7.54 -3.02
N GLY A 174 -12.12 -6.23 -3.24
CA GLY A 174 -13.45 -5.62 -3.33
C GLY A 174 -14.22 -5.65 -2.01
N ALA A 175 -13.55 -5.85 -0.87
CA ALA A 175 -14.19 -5.70 0.43
C ALA A 175 -14.80 -4.30 0.48
N PRO A 176 -16.11 -4.18 0.75
CA PRO A 176 -16.77 -2.89 0.80
C PRO A 176 -16.04 -2.02 1.83
N VAL A 177 -15.74 -0.78 1.43
CA VAL A 177 -15.24 0.25 2.35
C VAL A 177 -16.13 0.19 3.60
N PRO A 178 -15.56 -0.07 4.79
CA PRO A 178 -16.37 -0.18 6.00
C PRO A 178 -17.23 1.09 6.11
N GLU A 179 -18.53 0.92 6.32
CA GLU A 179 -19.56 1.97 6.22
C GLU A 179 -19.23 3.24 7.05
N GLY A 180 -18.39 3.12 8.09
CA GLY A 180 -17.86 4.25 8.85
C GLY A 180 -16.96 5.21 8.07
N GLN A 181 -16.22 4.75 7.06
CA GLN A 181 -15.26 5.59 6.32
C GLN A 181 -15.92 6.49 5.29
N ALA A 182 -17.09 6.14 4.72
CA ALA A 182 -17.79 6.99 3.78
C ALA A 182 -18.23 8.32 4.44
N MET A 183 -18.68 8.25 5.69
CA MET A 183 -19.01 9.42 6.49
C MET A 183 -17.78 10.24 6.88
N ASP A 184 -16.66 9.58 7.19
CA ASP A 184 -15.40 10.25 7.48
C ASP A 184 -14.84 10.98 6.25
N PHE A 185 -14.99 10.40 5.06
CA PHE A 185 -14.64 11.02 3.78
C PHE A 185 -15.52 12.23 3.50
N ALA A 186 -16.85 12.10 3.63
CA ALA A 186 -17.79 13.20 3.47
C ALA A 186 -17.46 14.37 4.43
N ARG A 187 -17.12 14.05 5.69
CA ARG A 187 -16.69 15.05 6.68
C ARG A 187 -15.38 15.72 6.30
N HIS A 188 -14.40 14.97 5.82
CA HIS A 188 -13.09 15.49 5.40
C HIS A 188 -13.23 16.51 4.26
N PHE A 189 -14.04 16.19 3.26
CA PHE A 189 -14.29 17.06 2.10
C PHE A 189 -15.46 18.04 2.30
N ARG A 190 -16.05 18.09 3.50
CA ARG A 190 -17.22 18.92 3.84
C ARG A 190 -18.40 18.72 2.90
N VAL A 191 -18.57 17.50 2.39
CA VAL A 191 -19.72 17.07 1.60
C VAL A 191 -20.82 16.65 2.56
N ASP A 192 -22.06 17.12 2.34
CA ASP A 192 -23.24 16.60 3.05
C ASP A 192 -23.72 15.33 2.32
N PRO A 193 -23.55 14.15 2.91
CA PRO A 193 -23.89 12.88 2.24
C PRO A 193 -25.40 12.70 2.06
N THR A 194 -26.24 13.55 2.68
CA THR A 194 -27.69 13.49 2.50
C THR A 194 -28.16 14.21 1.23
N LYS A 195 -27.32 15.04 0.62
CA LYS A 195 -27.65 15.82 -0.58
C LYS A 195 -27.27 15.07 -1.86
N VAL A 196 -28.08 14.09 -2.26
CA VAL A 196 -27.77 13.19 -3.40
C VAL A 196 -28.32 13.66 -4.76
N ARG A 197 -29.05 14.78 -4.83
CA ARG A 197 -29.64 15.29 -6.08
C ARG A 197 -29.07 16.65 -6.46
N PHE A 198 -28.44 16.77 -7.63
CA PHE A 198 -28.01 18.05 -8.17
C PHE A 198 -29.17 18.78 -8.88
N VAL A 199 -29.39 20.04 -8.54
CA VAL A 199 -30.35 20.94 -9.20
C VAL A 199 -29.55 22.03 -9.90
N PRO A 200 -29.46 22.01 -11.25
CA PRO A 200 -28.74 23.04 -11.99
C PRO A 200 -29.41 24.40 -11.84
N ALA A 201 -28.63 25.47 -11.84
CA ALA A 201 -29.12 26.83 -11.86
C ALA A 201 -29.79 27.11 -13.22
N ALA A 202 -30.98 27.71 -13.21
CA ALA A 202 -31.83 27.82 -14.40
C ALA A 202 -31.20 28.60 -15.56
N ASP A 203 -30.29 29.54 -15.27
CA ASP A 203 -29.71 30.47 -16.24
C ASP A 203 -28.18 30.41 -16.27
N ALA A 204 -27.56 29.28 -15.90
CA ALA A 204 -26.11 29.18 -15.88
C ALA A 204 -25.53 28.58 -17.16
N ASP A 205 -24.58 29.28 -17.76
CA ASP A 205 -23.71 28.76 -18.83
C ASP A 205 -22.76 27.66 -18.34
N ASP A 206 -22.56 27.55 -17.02
CA ASP A 206 -21.76 26.51 -16.38
C ASP A 206 -22.67 25.34 -15.96
N PRO A 207 -22.48 24.12 -16.53
CA PRO A 207 -23.27 22.95 -16.15
C PRO A 207 -23.04 22.48 -14.70
N LEU A 208 -22.04 23.04 -14.01
CA LEU A 208 -21.75 22.79 -12.59
C LEU A 208 -22.31 23.88 -11.67
N ALA A 209 -22.89 24.96 -12.21
CA ALA A 209 -23.59 25.94 -11.41
C ALA A 209 -24.97 25.36 -11.02
N GLY A 210 -25.14 25.08 -9.75
CA GLY A 210 -26.34 24.49 -9.18
C GLY A 210 -26.15 24.17 -7.70
N GLU A 211 -27.14 23.53 -7.09
CA GLU A 211 -27.06 23.11 -5.70
C GLU A 211 -27.34 21.61 -5.57
N TRP A 212 -26.56 20.94 -4.73
CA TRP A 212 -26.92 19.61 -4.25
C TRP A 212 -28.01 19.73 -3.18
N THR A 213 -29.09 18.99 -3.38
CA THR A 213 -30.31 18.99 -2.56
C THR A 213 -30.61 17.57 -2.07
N ARG A 214 -31.39 17.49 -0.99
CA ARG A 214 -31.92 16.21 -0.50
C ARG A 214 -33.03 15.73 -1.44
N PRO A 215 -33.19 14.42 -1.65
CA PRO A 215 -34.37 13.90 -2.34
C PRO A 215 -35.63 14.31 -1.55
N PRO A 216 -36.75 14.61 -2.24
CA PRO A 216 -38.00 14.91 -1.56
C PRO A 216 -38.41 13.74 -0.67
N GLU A 217 -39.00 14.02 0.49
CA GLU A 217 -39.52 12.97 1.35
C GLU A 217 -40.62 12.19 0.60
N PRO A 218 -40.65 10.85 0.71
CA PRO A 218 -41.67 10.06 0.06
C PRO A 218 -43.06 10.49 0.58
N GLY A 219 -43.88 11.07 -0.29
CA GLY A 219 -45.22 11.57 0.04
C GLY A 219 -45.37 13.10 0.07
N ALA A 220 -44.32 13.86 -0.23
CA ALA A 220 -44.42 15.30 -0.48
C ALA A 220 -44.77 15.58 -1.96
N GLU A 221 -46.02 15.29 -2.35
CA GLU A 221 -46.66 15.81 -3.57
C GLU A 221 -47.93 16.59 -3.22
#